data_AF-A0A9P4XU44-F1
#
_entry.id   AF-A0A9P4XU44-F1
#
_cell.length_a   1.000
_cell.length_b   1.000
_cell.length_c   1.000
_cell.angle_alpha   90.00
_cell.angle_beta   90.00
_cell.angle_gamma   90.00
#
_symmetry.space_group_name_H-M   'P 1'
#
loop_
_entity.id
_entity.type
_entity.pdbx_description
1 polymer ?
#
loop_
_entity_poly.entity_id
_entity_poly.type
_entity_poly.pdbx_seq_one_letter_code
_entity_poly.pdbx_strand_id
1 'polypeptide(L)'
;MPPKPDFDTSLIDVCYKLAAQWEDKSYTPSPQDVETFSANQKLVFLQTVQAFAEPLSAEQVEKMGQVYKFNESQNKEVKTAYFEVSLRSKVTSTYEPVAELLGQVGRMKFVRPLYVGLNKVDRPLALATFEKNKDFYHPICKAMVVKILGQ
;
A
#
# COMPACT_ATOMS: atom_id res chain seq x y z
N MET A 1 -10.48 -26.09 6.45
CA MET A 1 -9.61 -25.81 5.28
C MET A 1 -9.12 -27.14 4.74
N PRO A 2 -8.98 -27.30 3.42
CA PRO A 2 -8.31 -28.47 2.84
C PRO A 2 -6.85 -28.57 3.33
N PRO A 3 -6.23 -29.76 3.32
CA PRO A 3 -4.83 -29.93 3.70
C PRO A 3 -3.93 -29.03 2.81
N LYS A 4 -3.02 -28.30 3.45
CA LYS A 4 -2.12 -27.36 2.76
C LYS A 4 -1.18 -28.17 1.85
N PRO A 5 -1.09 -27.85 0.55
CA PRO A 5 -0.07 -28.41 -0.31
C PRO A 5 1.32 -27.90 0.11
N ASP A 6 2.34 -28.73 -0.07
CA ASP A 6 3.73 -28.34 0.10
C ASP A 6 4.21 -27.60 -1.15
N PHE A 7 4.24 -26.26 -1.07
CA PHE A 7 4.79 -25.40 -2.11
C PHE A 7 6.25 -25.04 -1.81
N ASP A 8 7.08 -24.93 -2.83
CA ASP A 8 8.41 -24.33 -2.70
C ASP A 8 8.27 -22.83 -2.33
N THR A 9 8.87 -22.46 -1.20
CA THR A 9 8.77 -21.12 -0.59
C THR A 9 10.05 -20.31 -0.71
N SER A 10 11.08 -20.85 -1.38
CA SER A 10 12.41 -20.23 -1.51
C SER A 10 12.36 -18.78 -2.03
N LEU A 11 11.46 -18.49 -2.99
CA LEU A 11 11.26 -17.15 -3.55
C LEU A 11 10.62 -16.14 -2.58
N ILE A 12 9.88 -16.63 -1.59
CA ILE A 12 9.12 -15.81 -0.65
C ILE A 12 9.90 -15.64 0.66
N ASP A 13 10.73 -16.62 1.03
CA ASP A 13 11.56 -16.57 2.24
C ASP A 13 12.46 -15.34 2.28
N VAL A 14 13.02 -14.93 1.13
CA VAL A 14 13.79 -13.68 1.01
C VAL A 14 12.96 -12.44 1.30
N CYS A 15 11.67 -12.43 0.91
CA CYS A 15 10.77 -11.32 1.19
C CYS A 15 10.45 -11.23 2.69
N TYR A 16 10.20 -12.38 3.34
CA TYR A 16 9.94 -12.43 4.78
C TYR A 16 11.16 -12.06 5.61
N LYS A 17 12.35 -12.50 5.19
CA LYS A 17 13.62 -12.10 5.84
C LYS A 17 13.83 -10.60 5.77
N LEU A 18 13.62 -9.98 4.61
CA LEU A 18 13.72 -8.53 4.47
C LEU A 18 12.66 -7.82 5.31
N ALA A 19 11.41 -8.29 5.30
CA ALA A 19 10.34 -7.72 6.14
C ALA A 19 10.72 -7.77 7.63
N ALA A 20 11.23 -8.89 8.13
CA ALA A 20 11.67 -9.01 9.51
C ALA A 20 12.80 -8.02 9.87
N GLN A 21 13.72 -7.73 8.94
CA GLN A 21 14.73 -6.69 9.16
C GLN A 21 14.11 -5.31 9.36
N TRP A 22 13.00 -5.01 8.67
CA TRP A 22 12.29 -3.74 8.81
C TRP A 22 11.55 -3.59 10.17
N GLU A 23 11.33 -4.67 10.92
CA GLU A 23 10.83 -4.58 12.29
C GLU A 23 11.88 -3.95 13.23
N ASP A 24 13.16 -4.10 12.90
CA ASP A 24 14.25 -3.44 13.63
C ASP A 24 14.38 -1.97 13.20
N LYS A 25 14.22 -1.06 14.16
CA LYS A 25 14.34 0.39 13.93
C LYS A 25 15.76 0.83 13.54
N SER A 26 16.78 0.02 13.85
CA SER A 26 18.18 0.29 13.50
C SER A 26 18.55 -0.14 12.08
N TYR A 27 17.66 -0.86 11.40
CA TYR A 27 17.92 -1.35 10.06
C TYR A 27 18.16 -0.20 9.07
N THR A 28 19.22 -0.33 8.28
CA THR A 28 19.58 0.64 7.24
C THR A 28 19.32 0.02 5.87
N PRO A 29 18.24 0.42 5.19
CA PRO A 29 17.89 -0.14 3.89
C PRO A 29 18.83 0.36 2.78
N SER A 30 19.03 -0.48 1.77
CA SER A 30 19.81 -0.21 0.57
C SER A 30 19.00 -0.53 -0.69
N PRO A 31 19.08 0.24 -1.79
CA PRO A 31 18.34 -0.07 -3.01
C PRO A 31 18.54 -1.50 -3.55
N GLN A 32 19.68 -2.11 -3.22
CA GLN A 32 20.06 -3.49 -3.59
C GLN A 32 19.15 -4.55 -2.95
N ASP A 33 18.52 -4.26 -1.81
CA ASP A 33 17.67 -5.22 -1.07
C ASP A 33 16.50 -5.72 -1.93
N VAL A 34 15.98 -4.85 -2.80
CA VAL A 34 14.82 -5.11 -3.66
C VAL A 34 15.16 -5.08 -5.15
N GLU A 35 16.44 -4.99 -5.50
CA GLU A 35 16.90 -4.91 -6.88
C GLU A 35 16.62 -6.22 -7.64
N THR A 36 16.89 -7.35 -7.00
CA THR A 36 16.62 -8.69 -7.55
C THR A 36 15.16 -9.11 -7.43
N PHE A 37 14.34 -8.35 -6.70
CA PHE A 37 12.95 -8.72 -6.45
C PHE A 37 12.08 -8.45 -7.68
N SER A 38 11.36 -9.48 -8.10
CA SER A 38 10.24 -9.34 -9.03
C SER A 38 9.12 -8.47 -8.43
N ALA A 39 8.21 -7.99 -9.28
CA ALA A 39 7.05 -7.22 -8.82
C ALA A 39 6.20 -7.98 -7.79
N ASN A 40 6.05 -9.29 -7.96
CA ASN A 40 5.32 -10.13 -7.01
C ASN A 40 6.05 -10.26 -5.67
N GLN A 41 7.38 -10.37 -5.66
CA GLN A 41 8.15 -10.38 -4.42
C GLN A 41 8.06 -9.04 -3.68
N LYS A 42 8.12 -7.91 -4.39
CA LYS A 42 7.88 -6.57 -3.82
C LYS A 42 6.49 -6.47 -3.20
N LEU A 43 5.48 -7.02 -3.87
CA LEU A 43 4.12 -7.08 -3.33
C LEU A 43 4.04 -7.92 -2.06
N VAL A 44 4.62 -9.13 -2.06
CA VAL A 44 4.59 -10.01 -0.88
C VAL A 44 5.34 -9.37 0.28
N PHE A 45 6.48 -8.74 0.03
CA PHE A 45 7.20 -7.94 1.02
C PHE A 45 6.31 -6.84 1.63
N LEU A 46 5.70 -5.99 0.80
CA LEU A 46 4.83 -4.91 1.27
C LEU A 46 3.59 -5.43 2.02
N GLN A 47 2.98 -6.51 1.55
CA GLN A 47 1.86 -7.17 2.23
C GLN A 47 2.28 -7.76 3.59
N THR A 48 3.49 -8.30 3.68
CA THR A 48 4.04 -8.80 4.94
C THR A 48 4.21 -7.66 5.93
N VAL A 49 4.81 -6.55 5.49
CA VAL A 49 4.95 -5.32 6.31
C VAL A 49 3.58 -4.78 6.71
N GLN A 50 2.62 -4.79 5.79
CA GLN A 50 1.23 -4.40 6.07
C GLN A 50 0.55 -5.34 7.07
N ALA A 51 1.01 -6.58 7.25
CA ALA A 51 0.43 -7.57 8.15
C ALA A 51 1.07 -7.56 9.55
N PHE A 52 2.10 -6.73 9.80
CA PHE A 52 2.71 -6.61 11.13
C PHE A 52 1.68 -6.23 12.19
N ALA A 53 1.85 -6.72 13.42
CA ALA A 53 0.94 -6.40 14.52
C ALA A 53 0.95 -4.90 14.80
N GLU A 54 2.15 -4.33 14.98
CA GLU A 54 2.39 -2.91 15.09
C GLU A 54 2.79 -2.32 13.72
N PRO A 55 2.22 -1.18 13.30
CA PRO A 55 2.67 -0.50 12.09
C PRO A 55 4.10 0.01 12.27
N LEU A 56 4.85 0.04 11.16
CA LEU A 56 6.14 0.72 11.13
C LEU A 56 5.96 2.22 11.44
N SER A 57 7.01 2.87 11.93
CA SER A 57 6.99 4.31 12.10
C SER A 57 6.87 5.04 10.76
N ALA A 58 6.31 6.25 10.77
CA ALA A 58 6.17 7.06 9.56
C ALA A 58 7.53 7.31 8.89
N GLU A 59 8.59 7.55 9.67
CA GLU A 59 9.96 7.75 9.20
C GLU A 59 10.52 6.51 8.50
N GLN A 60 10.30 5.31 9.05
CA GLN A 60 10.72 4.06 8.41
C GLN A 60 10.04 3.86 7.06
N VAL A 61 8.72 4.06 7.00
CA VAL A 61 7.97 3.87 5.75
C VAL A 61 8.33 4.93 4.71
N GLU A 62 8.55 6.18 5.12
CA GLU A 62 9.02 7.22 4.21
C GLU A 62 10.40 6.87 3.63
N LYS A 63 11.34 6.44 4.49
CA LYS A 63 12.65 5.95 4.07
C LYS A 63 12.54 4.75 3.12
N MET A 64 11.62 3.82 3.37
CA MET A 64 11.33 2.69 2.48
C MET A 64 10.89 3.16 1.10
N GLY A 65 9.95 4.10 1.04
CA GLY A 65 9.45 4.67 -0.21
C GLY A 65 10.53 5.38 -1.01
N GLN A 66 11.44 6.08 -0.34
CA GLN A 66 12.56 6.80 -0.96
C GLN A 66 13.66 5.85 -1.47
N VAL A 67 14.12 4.92 -0.63
CA VAL A 67 15.23 4.02 -0.96
C VAL A 67 14.83 3.00 -2.03
N TYR A 68 13.61 2.45 -1.95
CA TYR A 68 13.11 1.46 -2.90
C TYR A 68 12.30 2.06 -4.06
N LYS A 69 12.08 3.38 -4.05
CA LYS A 69 11.32 4.12 -5.06
C LYS A 69 9.90 3.57 -5.31
N PHE A 70 9.24 3.07 -4.27
CA PHE A 70 7.88 2.51 -4.41
C PHE A 70 6.83 3.58 -4.76
N ASN A 71 7.02 4.82 -4.34
CA ASN A 71 6.13 5.93 -4.67
C ASN A 71 6.17 6.28 -6.19
N GLU A 72 7.33 6.09 -6.82
CA GLU A 72 7.57 6.34 -8.24
C GLU A 72 7.31 5.11 -9.12
N SER A 73 6.93 3.97 -8.52
CA SER A 73 6.72 2.73 -9.27
C SER A 73 5.59 2.87 -10.28
N GLN A 74 5.85 2.49 -11.54
CA GLN A 74 4.81 2.42 -12.57
C GLN A 74 3.85 1.24 -12.35
N ASN A 75 4.24 0.25 -11.55
CA ASN A 75 3.38 -0.87 -11.21
C ASN A 75 2.33 -0.44 -10.18
N LYS A 76 1.08 -0.28 -10.63
CA LYS A 76 -0.05 0.13 -9.79
C LYS A 76 -0.29 -0.80 -8.61
N GLU A 77 0.03 -2.09 -8.72
CA GLU A 77 -0.13 -3.02 -7.60
C GLU A 77 0.88 -2.71 -6.50
N VAL A 78 2.17 -2.58 -6.85
CA VAL A 78 3.25 -2.25 -5.91
C VAL A 78 3.01 -0.89 -5.28
N LYS A 79 2.64 0.10 -6.10
CA LYS A 79 2.34 1.47 -5.64
C LYS A 79 1.17 1.50 -4.66
N THR A 80 0.10 0.76 -4.96
CA THR A 80 -1.06 0.66 -4.05
C THR A 80 -0.68 -0.02 -2.74
N ALA A 81 0.04 -1.15 -2.79
CA ALA A 81 0.46 -1.86 -1.58
C ALA A 81 1.35 -0.98 -0.67
N TYR A 82 2.27 -0.21 -1.27
CA TYR A 82 3.08 0.76 -0.52
C TYR A 82 2.22 1.85 0.13
N PHE A 83 1.24 2.39 -0.61
CA PHE A 83 0.32 3.39 -0.07
C PHE A 83 -0.57 2.85 1.06
N GLU A 84 -0.97 1.59 1.02
CA GLU A 84 -1.69 0.99 2.14
C GLU A 84 -0.84 0.95 3.41
N VAL A 85 0.45 0.61 3.28
CA VAL A 85 1.43 0.64 4.39
C VAL A 85 1.65 2.07 4.88
N SER A 86 1.78 3.04 3.98
CA SER A 86 2.02 4.45 4.31
C SER A 86 0.83 5.09 5.02
N LEU A 87 -0.40 4.81 4.56
CA LEU A 87 -1.63 5.26 5.22
C LEU A 87 -1.78 4.62 6.59
N ARG A 88 -1.48 3.31 6.73
CA ARG A 88 -1.50 2.63 8.04
C ARG A 88 -0.51 3.27 9.02
N SER A 89 0.65 3.69 8.53
CA SER A 89 1.72 4.31 9.31
C SER A 89 1.59 5.84 9.40
N LYS A 90 0.49 6.40 8.89
CA LYS A 90 0.15 7.85 8.90
C LYS A 90 1.21 8.75 8.27
N VAL A 91 1.84 8.31 7.18
CA VAL A 91 2.83 9.10 6.43
C VAL A 91 2.12 10.20 5.62
N THR A 92 2.09 11.42 6.13
CA THR A 92 1.35 12.56 5.55
C THR A 92 1.81 12.93 4.15
N SER A 93 3.11 12.78 3.83
CA SER A 93 3.67 13.04 2.50
C SER A 93 3.06 12.16 1.40
N THR A 94 2.39 11.06 1.77
CA THR A 94 1.74 10.14 0.82
C THR A 94 0.25 10.41 0.58
N TYR A 95 -0.39 11.31 1.33
CA TYR A 95 -1.84 11.49 1.26
C TYR A 95 -2.28 12.11 -0.09
N GLU A 96 -1.59 13.14 -0.54
CA GLU A 96 -1.81 13.75 -1.86
C GLU A 96 -1.51 12.76 -3.01
N PRO A 97 -0.35 12.05 -3.03
CA PRO A 97 -0.11 10.99 -4.02
C PRO A 97 -1.17 9.88 -4.05
N VAL A 98 -1.77 9.54 -2.90
CA VAL A 98 -2.89 8.60 -2.82
C VAL A 98 -4.15 9.18 -3.47
N ALA A 99 -4.47 10.44 -3.17
CA ALA A 99 -5.61 11.15 -3.76
C ALA A 99 -5.48 11.23 -5.30
N GLU A 100 -4.28 11.54 -5.80
CA GLU A 100 -3.98 11.53 -7.23
C GLU A 100 -4.16 10.14 -7.86
N LEU A 101 -3.64 9.09 -7.20
CA LEU A 101 -3.79 7.72 -7.71
C LEU A 101 -5.26 7.31 -7.77
N LEU A 102 -6.06 7.68 -6.75
CA LEU A 102 -7.51 7.42 -6.71
C LEU A 102 -8.24 8.04 -7.90
N GLY A 103 -7.79 9.21 -8.40
CA GLY A 103 -8.33 9.82 -9.62
C GLY A 103 -7.92 9.12 -10.92
N GLN A 104 -6.90 8.27 -10.90
CA GLN A 104 -6.38 7.57 -12.08
C GLN A 104 -6.81 6.09 -12.15
N VAL A 105 -7.31 5.51 -11.06
CA VAL A 105 -7.67 4.09 -10.98
C VAL A 105 -9.13 3.90 -10.61
N GLY A 106 -9.85 3.07 -11.37
CA GLY A 106 -11.25 2.72 -11.08
C GLY A 106 -11.48 1.30 -10.55
N ARG A 107 -10.42 0.46 -10.50
CA ARG A 107 -10.54 -0.93 -10.06
C ARG A 107 -10.70 -1.00 -8.54
N MET A 108 -11.78 -1.64 -8.09
CA MET A 108 -12.08 -1.80 -6.66
C MET A 108 -10.96 -2.45 -5.84
N LYS A 109 -10.12 -3.30 -6.46
CA LYS A 109 -8.90 -3.85 -5.83
C LYS A 109 -7.99 -2.76 -5.26
N PHE A 110 -7.91 -1.60 -5.91
CA PHE A 110 -7.08 -0.47 -5.47
C PHE A 110 -7.91 0.61 -4.77
N VAL A 111 -9.07 0.94 -5.34
CA VAL A 111 -9.93 2.04 -4.85
C VAL A 111 -10.40 1.81 -3.42
N ARG A 112 -10.87 0.59 -3.11
CA ARG A 112 -11.42 0.27 -1.79
C ARG A 112 -10.40 0.43 -0.66
N PRO A 113 -9.23 -0.24 -0.67
CA PRO A 113 -8.29 -0.13 0.44
C PRO A 113 -7.76 1.30 0.59
N LEU A 114 -7.51 2.01 -0.51
CA LEU A 114 -7.03 3.40 -0.46
C LEU A 114 -8.05 4.36 0.15
N TYR A 115 -9.33 4.31 -0.24
CA TYR A 115 -10.35 5.14 0.42
C TYR A 115 -10.57 4.77 1.88
N VAL A 116 -10.52 3.48 2.23
CA VAL A 116 -10.61 3.05 3.64
C VAL A 116 -9.45 3.60 4.47
N GLY A 117 -8.22 3.54 3.94
CA GLY A 117 -7.03 4.08 4.59
C GLY A 117 -7.09 5.61 4.69
N LEU A 118 -7.37 6.29 3.58
CA LEU A 118 -7.43 7.75 3.51
C LEU A 118 -8.53 8.31 4.43
N ASN A 119 -9.73 7.72 4.44
CA ASN A 119 -10.82 8.17 5.33
C ASN A 119 -10.49 8.03 6.83
N LYS A 120 -9.58 7.12 7.20
CA LYS A 120 -9.14 6.95 8.60
C LYS A 120 -8.10 7.99 9.03
N VAL A 121 -7.28 8.46 8.10
CA VAL A 121 -6.17 9.39 8.41
C VAL A 121 -6.50 10.83 8.06
N ASP A 122 -7.25 11.05 6.99
CA ASP A 122 -7.67 12.35 6.48
C ASP A 122 -9.02 12.24 5.75
N ARG A 123 -10.10 12.29 6.54
CA ARG A 123 -11.48 12.26 6.03
C ARG A 123 -11.80 13.44 5.10
N PRO A 124 -11.44 14.70 5.42
CA PRO A 124 -11.67 15.83 4.51
C PRO A 124 -11.07 15.60 3.12
N LEU A 125 -9.81 15.15 3.04
CA LEU A 125 -9.16 14.88 1.76
C LEU A 125 -9.82 13.71 1.02
N ALA A 126 -10.25 12.66 1.73
CA ALA A 126 -10.97 11.55 1.12
C ALA A 126 -12.30 11.99 0.48
N LEU A 127 -13.07 12.84 1.17
CA LEU A 127 -14.32 13.40 0.65
C LEU A 127 -14.09 14.32 -0.55
N ALA A 128 -13.11 15.22 -0.48
CA ALA A 128 -12.76 16.12 -1.57
C ALA A 128 -12.31 15.34 -2.83
N THR A 129 -11.49 14.30 -2.62
CA THR A 129 -11.01 13.42 -3.69
C THR A 129 -12.16 12.65 -4.33
N PHE A 130 -13.08 12.11 -3.53
CA PHE A 130 -14.25 11.42 -4.07
C PHE A 130 -15.13 12.37 -4.87
N GLU A 131 -15.46 13.54 -4.33
CA GLU A 131 -16.31 14.52 -5.00
C GLU A 131 -15.72 14.96 -6.35
N LYS A 132 -14.39 15.16 -6.41
CA LYS A 132 -13.67 15.50 -7.64
C LYS A 132 -13.71 14.39 -8.69
N ASN A 133 -13.72 13.12 -8.28
CA ASN A 133 -13.57 11.97 -9.18
C ASN A 133 -14.84 11.10 -9.29
N LYS A 134 -15.95 11.47 -8.65
CA LYS A 134 -17.16 10.63 -8.53
C LYS A 134 -17.78 10.24 -9.88
N ASP A 135 -17.61 11.08 -10.90
CA ASP A 135 -18.18 10.86 -12.23
C ASP A 135 -17.24 10.04 -13.14
N PHE A 136 -15.98 9.89 -12.76
CA PHE A 136 -15.04 8.98 -13.41
C PHE A 136 -15.30 7.51 -13.01
N TYR A 137 -15.82 7.26 -11.80
CA TYR A 137 -16.04 5.90 -11.33
C TYR A 137 -17.27 5.24 -11.95
N HIS A 138 -17.14 3.94 -12.25
CA HIS A 138 -18.28 3.09 -12.59
C HIS A 138 -19.35 3.15 -11.46
N PRO A 139 -20.66 3.15 -11.76
CA PRO A 139 -21.72 3.30 -10.75
C PRO A 139 -21.59 2.37 -9.53
N ILE A 140 -21.18 1.12 -9.75
CA ILE A 140 -20.92 0.14 -8.68
C ILE A 140 -19.75 0.58 -7.78
N CYS A 141 -18.66 1.08 -8.37
CA CYS A 141 -17.50 1.59 -7.64
C CYS A 141 -17.90 2.83 -6.82
N LYS A 142 -18.62 3.77 -7.44
CA LYS A 142 -19.16 4.96 -6.78
C LYS A 142 -20.01 4.59 -5.56
N ALA A 143 -20.99 3.69 -5.72
CA ALA A 143 -21.85 3.24 -4.63
C ALA A 143 -21.08 2.58 -3.48
N MET A 144 -19.99 1.88 -3.79
CA MET A 144 -19.13 1.28 -2.77
C MET A 144 -18.28 2.32 -2.04
N VAL A 145 -17.75 3.32 -2.74
CA VAL A 145 -16.98 4.41 -2.10
C VAL A 145 -17.87 5.27 -1.20
N VAL A 146 -19.10 5.57 -1.61
CA VAL A 146 -20.12 6.25 -0.77
C VAL A 146 -20.29 5.52 0.56
N LYS A 147 -20.48 4.19 0.53
CA LYS A 147 -20.58 3.36 1.74
C LYS A 147 -19.32 3.40 2.61
N ILE A 148 -18.13 3.45 2.01
CA ILE A 148 -16.85 3.53 2.74
C ILE A 148 -16.70 4.88 3.45
N LEU A 149 -17.12 5.96 2.78
CA LEU A 149 -17.06 7.31 3.32
C LEU A 149 -18.18 7.59 4.33
N GLY A 150 -19.21 6.74 4.38
CA GLY A 150 -20.37 6.92 5.26
C GLY A 150 -21.24 8.09 4.81
N GLN A 151 -21.38 8.25 3.50
CA GLN A 151 -22.34 9.14 2.85
C GLN A 151 -23.66 8.42 2.56
#